data_AF-A0A645GSE2-F1
#
_entry.id   AF-A0A645GSE2-F1
#
_cell.length_a   1.000
_cell.length_b   1.000
_cell.length_c   1.000
_cell.angle_alpha   90.00
_cell.angle_beta   90.00
_cell.angle_gamma   90.00
#
_symmetry.space_group_name_H-M   'P 1'
#
loop_
_entity.id
_entity.type
_entity.pdbx_description
1 polymer ?
#
loop_
_entity_poly.entity_id
_entity_poly.type
_entity_poly.pdbx_seq_one_letter_code
_entity_poly.pdbx_strand_id
1 'polypeptide(L)'
;MFSALLLAASFKLAFLNYGVYGIAAIFLFYIFYNDKIYASLAFVLATFVYAYSKGIHIQLFAVFSLAIIYSAKNFNVKLPKYFFYIFYPVHLFAIYIVKVFII
;
A
#
# COMPACT_ATOMS: atom_id res chain seq x y z
N MET A 1 -30.90 14.13 0.80
CA MET A 1 -30.65 13.16 -0.31
C MET A 1 -29.37 13.47 -1.09
N PHE A 2 -29.03 14.73 -1.38
CA PHE A 2 -27.78 15.10 -2.08
C PHE A 2 -26.49 14.73 -1.31
N SER A 3 -26.51 14.84 0.02
CA SER A 3 -25.38 14.47 0.89
C SER A 3 -25.07 12.98 0.93
N ALA A 4 -26.09 12.11 0.88
CA ALA A 4 -25.91 10.65 0.83
C ALA A 4 -25.37 10.17 -0.52
N LEU A 5 -25.76 10.84 -1.61
CA LEU A 5 -25.24 10.62 -2.95
C LEU A 5 -23.79 11.05 -3.08
N LEU A 6 -23.42 12.20 -2.49
CA LEU A 6 -22.03 12.65 -2.38
C LEU A 6 -21.18 11.68 -1.55
N LEU A 7 -21.68 11.21 -0.40
CA LEU A 7 -20.97 10.23 0.44
C LEU A 7 -20.79 8.88 -0.28
N ALA A 8 -21.81 8.41 -1.00
CA ALA A 8 -21.74 7.18 -1.80
C ALA A 8 -20.83 7.34 -3.02
N ALA A 9 -20.83 8.51 -3.66
CA ALA A 9 -19.91 8.85 -4.74
C ALA A 9 -18.47 8.93 -4.22
N SER A 10 -18.23 9.56 -3.06
CA SER A 10 -16.93 9.56 -2.37
C SER A 10 -16.49 8.16 -1.97
N PHE A 11 -17.41 7.29 -1.54
CA PHE A 11 -17.09 5.90 -1.20
C PHE A 11 -16.70 5.10 -2.44
N LYS A 12 -17.43 5.24 -3.57
CA LYS A 12 -17.05 4.67 -4.86
C LYS A 12 -15.73 5.23 -5.39
N LEU A 13 -15.50 6.54 -5.26
CA LEU A 13 -14.25 7.18 -5.69
C LEU A 13 -13.07 6.77 -4.80
N ALA A 14 -13.28 6.61 -3.50
CA ALA A 14 -12.26 6.12 -2.57
C ALA A 14 -11.92 4.65 -2.87
N PHE A 15 -12.91 3.80 -3.15
CA PHE A 15 -12.68 2.42 -3.58
C PHE A 15 -11.97 2.33 -4.95
N LEU A 16 -12.13 3.35 -5.81
CA LEU A 16 -11.42 3.48 -7.09
C LEU A 16 -10.01 4.07 -6.95
N ASN A 17 -9.76 4.90 -5.94
CA ASN A 17 -8.47 5.54 -5.66
C ASN A 17 -7.57 4.72 -4.73
N TYR A 18 -8.14 3.85 -3.91
CA TYR A 18 -7.38 2.75 -3.31
C TYR A 18 -7.08 1.74 -4.40
N GLY A 19 -5.81 1.62 -4.78
CA GLY A 19 -5.40 0.72 -5.85
C GLY A 19 -5.90 -0.70 -5.58
N VAL A 20 -6.72 -1.24 -6.49
CA VAL A 20 -7.25 -2.62 -6.47
C VAL A 20 -6.15 -3.64 -6.16
N TYR A 21 -4.94 -3.36 -6.64
CA TYR A 21 -3.72 -4.11 -6.34
C TYR A 21 -3.43 -4.25 -4.83
N GLY A 22 -3.49 -3.16 -4.07
CA GLY A 22 -3.20 -3.18 -2.63
C GLY A 22 -4.21 -4.03 -1.87
N ILE A 23 -5.49 -3.94 -2.23
CA ILE A 23 -6.54 -4.77 -1.67
C ILE A 23 -6.27 -6.25 -1.99
N ALA A 24 -5.97 -6.55 -3.26
CA ALA A 24 -5.65 -7.91 -3.70
C ALA A 24 -4.42 -8.49 -2.95
N ALA A 25 -3.38 -7.67 -2.74
CA ALA A 25 -2.19 -8.09 -1.99
C ALA A 25 -2.53 -8.52 -0.56
N ILE A 26 -3.39 -7.77 0.14
CA ILE A 26 -3.85 -8.13 1.50
C ILE A 26 -4.56 -9.48 1.48
N PHE A 27 -5.45 -9.71 0.51
CA PHE A 27 -6.16 -10.99 0.38
C PHE A 27 -5.22 -12.16 0.07
N LEU A 28 -4.20 -11.97 -0.76
CA LEU A 28 -3.21 -13.01 -1.05
C LEU A 28 -2.46 -13.45 0.22
N PHE A 29 -2.01 -12.49 1.04
CA PHE A 29 -1.37 -12.80 2.31
C PHE A 29 -2.33 -13.45 3.32
N TYR A 30 -3.61 -13.09 3.29
CA TYR A 30 -4.61 -13.70 4.15
C TYR A 30 -4.92 -15.15 3.77
N ILE A 31 -5.10 -15.43 2.47
CA ILE A 31 -5.42 -16.78 1.97
C ILE A 31 -4.26 -17.75 2.21
N PHE A 32 -3.03 -17.32 1.93
CA PHE A 32 -1.82 -18.15 2.11
C PHE A 32 -1.13 -17.91 3.45
N TYR A 33 -1.87 -17.45 4.47
CA TYR A 33 -1.31 -17.07 5.77
C TYR A 33 -0.50 -18.19 6.44
N ASN A 34 -0.93 -19.45 6.31
CA ASN A 34 -0.26 -20.60 6.91
C ASN A 34 1.07 -20.94 6.20
N ASP A 35 1.17 -20.67 4.90
CA ASP A 35 2.30 -21.07 4.07
C ASP A 35 3.03 -19.86 3.49
N LYS A 36 4.04 -19.39 4.23
CA LYS A 36 4.85 -18.20 3.88
C LYS A 36 5.44 -18.26 2.47
N ILE A 37 5.80 -19.45 2.00
CA ILE A 37 6.35 -19.63 0.65
C ILE A 37 5.29 -19.32 -0.41
N TYR A 38 4.08 -19.89 -0.28
CA TYR A 38 2.98 -19.64 -1.21
C TYR A 38 2.51 -18.19 -1.16
N ALA A 39 2.44 -17.58 0.04
CA ALA A 39 2.12 -16.16 0.17
C ALA A 39 3.13 -15.26 -0.56
N SER A 40 4.42 -15.56 -0.40
CA SER A 40 5.52 -14.83 -1.06
C SER A 40 5.45 -14.97 -2.57
N LEU A 41 5.30 -16.19 -3.08
CA LEU A 41 5.20 -16.45 -4.51
C LEU A 41 3.99 -15.76 -5.12
N ALA A 42 2.82 -15.88 -4.48
CA ALA A 42 1.60 -15.22 -4.93
C ALA A 42 1.76 -13.70 -4.96
N PHE A 43 2.38 -13.11 -3.94
CA PHE A 43 2.66 -11.67 -3.89
C PHE A 43 3.64 -11.23 -4.98
N VAL A 44 4.74 -11.95 -5.19
CA VAL A 44 5.73 -11.64 -6.24
C VAL A 44 5.07 -11.70 -7.62
N LEU A 45 4.31 -12.74 -7.91
CA LEU A 45 3.61 -12.90 -9.18
C LEU A 45 2.58 -11.78 -9.39
N ALA A 46 1.76 -11.47 -8.38
CA ALA A 46 0.80 -10.38 -8.46
C ALA A 46 1.47 -9.02 -8.67
N THR A 47 2.60 -8.77 -8.00
CA THR A 47 3.41 -7.55 -8.16
C THR A 47 3.92 -7.44 -9.60
N PHE A 48 4.47 -8.53 -10.14
CA PHE A 48 5.04 -8.55 -11.48
C PHE A 48 3.97 -8.35 -12.57
N VAL A 49 2.85 -9.07 -12.46
CA VAL A 49 1.71 -8.93 -13.39
C VAL A 49 1.17 -7.51 -13.37
N TYR A 50 0.98 -6.93 -12.19
CA TYR A 50 0.46 -5.57 -12.07
C TYR A 50 1.44 -4.53 -12.62
N ALA A 51 2.72 -4.63 -12.25
CA ALA A 51 3.75 -3.72 -12.72
C ALA A 51 3.86 -3.69 -14.24
N TYR A 52 3.83 -4.86 -14.89
CA TYR A 52 3.90 -4.97 -16.34
C TYR A 52 2.60 -4.53 -17.02
N SER A 53 1.43 -4.95 -16.50
CA SER A 53 0.12 -4.59 -17.08
C SER A 53 -0.16 -3.09 -17.03
N LYS A 54 0.33 -2.38 -16.01
CA LYS A 54 0.13 -0.92 -15.86
C LYS A 54 1.34 -0.08 -16.28
N GLY A 55 2.47 -0.70 -16.64
CA GLY A 55 3.71 0.03 -16.94
C GLY A 55 4.34 0.72 -15.72
N ILE A 56 3.95 0.33 -14.50
CA ILE A 56 4.40 0.94 -13.24
C ILE A 56 5.55 0.10 -12.67
N HIS A 57 6.74 0.22 -13.27
CA HIS A 57 7.90 -0.59 -12.90
C HIS A 57 8.40 -0.35 -11.47
N ILE A 58 8.15 0.84 -10.91
CA ILE A 58 8.49 1.15 -9.50
C ILE A 58 7.80 0.19 -8.51
N GLN A 59 6.68 -0.42 -8.91
CA GLN A 59 5.96 -1.38 -8.09
C GLN A 59 6.77 -2.67 -7.83
N LEU A 60 7.73 -3.03 -8.70
CA LEU A 60 8.56 -4.22 -8.51
C LEU A 60 9.41 -4.16 -7.24
N PHE A 61 9.77 -2.96 -6.79
CA PHE A 61 10.51 -2.79 -5.53
C PHE A 61 9.69 -3.24 -4.30
N ALA A 62 8.37 -3.37 -4.41
CA ALA A 62 7.54 -3.88 -3.33
C ALA A 62 7.93 -5.30 -2.90
N VAL A 63 8.55 -6.11 -3.79
CA VAL A 63 9.03 -7.46 -3.46
C VAL A 63 10.07 -7.45 -2.33
N PHE A 64 10.92 -6.41 -2.24
CA PHE A 64 11.91 -6.29 -1.17
C PHE A 64 11.29 -6.18 0.22
N SER A 65 10.02 -5.77 0.33
CA SER A 65 9.31 -5.74 1.61
C SER A 65 9.17 -7.13 2.24
N LEU A 66 9.19 -8.21 1.47
CA LEU A 66 9.14 -9.59 1.99
C LEU A 66 10.28 -9.88 2.96
N ALA A 67 11.48 -9.35 2.70
CA ALA A 67 12.62 -9.49 3.60
C ALA A 67 12.31 -8.88 4.98
N ILE A 68 11.67 -7.71 5.00
CA ILE A 68 11.26 -7.04 6.25
C ILE A 68 10.12 -7.80 6.92
N ILE A 69 9.09 -8.20 6.17
CA ILE A 69 7.91 -8.91 6.69
C ILE A 69 8.31 -10.19 7.42
N TYR A 70 9.24 -10.97 6.87
CA TYR A 70 9.67 -12.23 7.50
C TYR A 70 10.83 -12.09 8.48
N SER A 71 11.65 -11.04 8.37
CA SER A 71 12.70 -10.73 9.34
C SER A 71 12.14 -10.10 10.62
N ALA A 72 10.99 -9.45 10.54
CA ALA A 72 10.26 -8.81 11.64
C ALA A 72 9.74 -9.83 12.67
N LYS A 73 10.63 -10.42 13.45
CA LYS A 73 10.32 -11.30 14.58
C LYS A 73 10.03 -10.40 15.79
N ASN A 74 8.76 -10.00 15.96
CA ASN A 74 8.21 -9.24 17.10
C ASN A 74 8.37 -7.70 17.06
N PHE A 75 7.75 -7.02 16.10
CA PHE A 75 7.49 -5.58 16.23
C PHE A 75 6.41 -5.33 17.31
N ASN A 76 6.83 -5.13 18.56
CA ASN A 76 5.95 -4.61 19.62
C ASN A 76 5.96 -3.08 19.66
N VAL A 77 6.08 -2.46 18.48
CA VAL A 77 6.16 -1.00 18.34
C VAL A 77 4.74 -0.45 18.35
N LYS A 78 4.35 0.13 19.47
CA LYS A 78 3.10 0.87 19.58
C LYS A 78 3.34 2.30 19.12
N LEU A 79 2.80 2.64 17.95
CA LEU A 79 2.83 4.02 17.46
C LEU A 79 1.80 4.88 18.24
N PRO A 80 2.13 6.14 18.58
CA PRO A 80 1.17 7.07 19.16
C PRO A 80 -0.06 7.27 18.27
N LYS A 81 -1.25 7.45 18.87
CA LYS A 81 -2.52 7.61 18.13
C LYS A 81 -2.46 8.71 17.05
N TYR A 82 -1.73 9.79 17.31
CA TYR A 82 -1.61 10.94 16.41
C TYR A 82 -0.43 10.85 15.44
N PHE A 83 0.40 9.80 15.52
CA PHE A 83 1.58 9.65 14.67
C PHE A 83 1.21 9.72 13.19
N PHE A 84 0.24 8.91 12.75
CA PHE A 84 -0.19 8.89 11.35
C PHE A 84 -0.89 10.18 10.91
N TYR A 85 -1.58 10.88 11.83
CA TYR A 85 -2.23 12.15 11.53
C TYR A 85 -1.23 13.27 11.22
N ILE A 86 -0.07 13.27 11.89
CA ILE A 86 1.00 14.24 11.63
C ILE A 86 1.91 13.77 10.50
N PHE A 87 2.18 12.47 10.41
CA PHE A 87 3.01 11.89 9.36
C PHE A 87 2.46 12.20 7.95
N TYR A 88 1.13 12.18 7.78
CA TYR A 88 0.51 12.46 6.48
C TYR A 88 0.81 13.87 5.93
N PRO A 89 0.53 14.98 6.62
CA PRO A 89 0.91 16.31 6.12
C PRO A 89 2.43 16.49 6.01
N VAL A 90 3.21 15.92 6.92
CA VAL A 90 4.68 16.10 6.92
C VAL A 90 5.34 15.43 5.72
N HIS A 91 4.97 14.20 5.34
CA HIS A 91 5.59 13.54 4.18
C HIS A 91 5.21 14.24 2.87
N LEU A 92 3.97 14.74 2.72
CA LEU A 92 3.59 15.54 1.55
C LEU A 92 4.39 16.82 1.46
N PHE A 93 4.61 17.49 2.59
CA PHE A 93 5.47 18.66 2.67
C PHE A 93 6.92 18.34 2.30
N ALA A 94 7.45 17.20 2.76
CA ALA A 94 8.80 16.75 2.38
C ALA A 94 8.92 16.49 0.87
N ILE A 95 7.93 15.83 0.25
CA ILE A 95 7.89 15.61 -1.20
C ILE A 95 7.83 16.95 -1.94
N TYR A 96 7.05 17.92 -1.44
CA TYR A 96 6.98 19.27 -2.00
C TYR A 96 8.33 19.97 -1.95
N ILE A 97 9.04 19.92 -0.82
CA ILE A 97 10.40 20.44 -0.68
C ILE A 97 11.32 19.80 -1.73
N VAL A 98 11.35 18.47 -1.81
CA VAL A 98 12.20 17.75 -2.77
C VAL A 98 11.89 18.19 -4.21
N LYS A 99 10.61 18.37 -4.54
CA LYS A 99 10.19 18.89 -5.84
C LYS A 99 10.75 20.28 -6.11
N VAL A 100 10.72 21.20 -5.15
CA VAL A 100 11.22 22.57 -5.31
C VAL A 100 12.75 22.63 -5.47
N PHE A 101 13.48 21.72 -4.84
CA PHE A 101 14.96 21.74 -4.86
C PHE A 101 15.59 20.89 -5.98
N ILE A 102 14.87 19.89 -6.53
CA ILE A 102 15.42 18.96 -7.53
C ILE A 102 14.83 19.19 -8.94
N ILE A 103 13.64 19.79 -9.06
CA ILE A 103 12.94 20.06 -10.34
C ILE A 103 12.78 21.57 -10.51
#